data_AF-A0A562QDH0-F1
#
_entry.id   AF-A0A562QDH0-F1
#
_cell.length_a   1.000
_cell.length_b   1.000
_cell.length_c   1.000
_cell.angle_alpha   90.00
_cell.angle_beta   90.00
_cell.angle_gamma   90.00
#
_symmetry.space_group_name_H-M   'P 1'
#
loop_
_entity.id
_entity.type
_entity.pdbx_description
1 polymer ?
#
loop_
_entity_poly.entity_id
_entity_poly.type
_entity_poly.pdbx_seq_one_letter_code
_entity_poly.pdbx_strand_id
1 'polypeptide(L)'
;MFNKYLNLFKLGSANIDLVLDAAEYLPGERVSGYFKLQGGFRKQKVKRLECDLIAQNKHEKSNQMIETVKTILMSRTLNAKESTEIPFNY
;
A
#
# COMPACT_ATOMS: atom_id res chain seq x y z
N MET A 1 -19.64 -25.01 -3.08
CA MET A 1 -20.27 -23.86 -3.78
C MET A 1 -20.15 -22.51 -3.04
N PHE A 2 -19.48 -22.40 -1.86
CA PHE A 2 -19.36 -21.14 -1.11
C PHE A 2 -18.31 -20.12 -1.65
N ASN A 3 -17.29 -20.57 -2.39
CA ASN A 3 -16.20 -19.68 -2.85
C ASN A 3 -16.57 -18.66 -3.93
N LYS A 4 -17.78 -18.74 -4.51
CA LYS A 4 -18.22 -17.85 -5.59
C LYS A 4 -18.78 -16.51 -5.07
N TYR A 5 -19.33 -16.49 -3.84
CA TYR A 5 -19.94 -15.30 -3.23
C TYR A 5 -18.94 -14.40 -2.49
N LEU A 6 -17.82 -14.94 -1.99
CA LEU A 6 -16.75 -14.17 -1.33
C LEU A 6 -16.01 -13.19 -2.27
N ASN A 7 -15.94 -13.52 -3.56
CA ASN A 7 -15.32 -12.66 -4.57
C ASN A 7 -16.02 -11.30 -4.75
N LEU A 8 -17.33 -11.23 -4.46
CA LEU A 8 -18.13 -10.02 -4.69
C LEU A 8 -17.89 -8.95 -3.61
N PHE A 9 -17.38 -9.34 -2.44
CA PHE A 9 -17.23 -8.45 -1.28
C PHE A 9 -15.77 -8.04 -0.97
N LYS A 10 -14.80 -8.27 -1.86
CA LYS A 10 -13.35 -8.07 -1.61
C LYS A 10 -12.80 -8.82 -0.37
N LEU A 11 -13.62 -9.63 0.30
CA LEU A 11 -13.21 -10.54 1.38
C LEU A 11 -12.25 -11.58 0.82
N GLY A 12 -10.95 -11.33 0.99
CA GLY A 12 -9.88 -12.22 0.54
C GLY A 12 -8.96 -11.70 -0.55
N SER A 13 -8.96 -10.39 -0.86
CA SER A 13 -7.88 -9.81 -1.67
C SER A 13 -6.59 -9.67 -0.85
N ALA A 14 -5.44 -9.57 -1.53
CA ALA A 14 -4.24 -9.14 -0.85
C ALA A 14 -4.45 -7.73 -0.28
N ASN A 15 -3.91 -7.49 0.90
CA ASN A 15 -3.87 -6.18 1.56
C ASN A 15 -2.45 -5.62 1.45
N ILE A 16 -2.35 -4.32 1.23
CA ILE A 16 -1.09 -3.58 1.10
C ILE A 16 -1.27 -2.33 1.96
N ASP A 17 -0.49 -2.23 3.02
CA ASP A 17 -0.48 -1.07 3.91
C ASP A 17 0.91 -0.41 3.85
N LEU A 18 0.95 0.92 3.89
CA LEU A 18 2.19 1.67 4.15
C LEU A 18 2.24 1.99 5.65
N VAL A 19 3.27 1.48 6.32
CA VAL A 19 3.54 1.75 7.74
C VAL A 19 4.74 2.69 7.81
N LEU A 20 4.55 3.88 8.36
CA LEU A 20 5.60 4.87 8.57
C LEU A 20 6.15 4.76 9.98
N ASP A 21 7.43 5.07 10.15
CA ASP A 21 8.12 4.99 11.45
C ASP A 21 7.67 6.10 12.42
N ALA A 22 7.10 7.20 11.90
CA ALA A 22 6.58 8.30 12.69
C ALA A 22 5.23 8.82 12.14
N ALA A 23 4.46 9.47 13.02
CA ALA A 23 3.15 10.04 12.66
C ALA A 23 3.26 11.48 12.13
N GLU A 24 4.34 12.18 12.47
CA GLU A 24 4.60 13.57 12.12
C GLU A 24 6.06 13.71 11.68
N TYR A 25 6.29 14.59 10.70
CA TYR A 25 7.60 14.89 10.14
C TYR A 25 7.72 16.40 9.94
N LEU A 26 8.92 16.92 10.14
CA LEU A 26 9.27 18.29 9.78
C LEU A 26 9.72 18.36 8.31
N PRO A 27 9.56 19.52 7.65
CA PRO A 27 10.07 19.72 6.30
C PRO A 27 11.58 19.41 6.20
N GLY A 28 11.95 18.56 5.26
CA GLY A 28 13.34 18.12 5.05
C GLY A 28 13.75 16.87 5.84
N GLU A 29 12.89 16.35 6.72
CA GLU A 29 13.14 15.05 7.36
C GLU A 29 12.94 13.89 6.38
N ARG A 30 13.70 12.82 6.61
CA ARG A 30 13.53 11.57 5.88
C ARG A 30 12.29 10.85 6.38
N VAL A 31 11.41 10.48 5.45
CA VAL A 31 10.25 9.65 5.74
C VAL A 31 10.63 8.20 5.48
N SER A 32 10.66 7.37 6.52
CA SER A 32 10.99 5.94 6.44
C SER A 32 9.87 5.06 6.96
N GLY A 33 9.91 3.81 6.54
CA GLY A 33 8.96 2.79 6.94
C GLY A 33 9.01 1.58 6.02
N TYR A 34 7.85 0.96 5.78
CA TYR A 34 7.75 -0.20 4.90
C TYR A 34 6.34 -0.39 4.36
N PHE A 35 6.25 -1.01 3.18
CA PHE A 35 5.00 -1.58 2.71
C PHE A 35 4.82 -2.97 3.30
N LYS A 36 3.72 -3.19 4.02
CA LYS A 36 3.28 -4.50 4.51
C LYS A 36 2.34 -5.12 3.49
N LEU A 37 2.78 -6.19 2.85
CA LEU A 37 2.00 -6.93 1.86
C LEU A 37 1.50 -8.22 2.49
N GLN A 38 0.18 -8.40 2.51
CA GLN A 38 -0.49 -9.57 3.08
C GLN A 38 -1.31 -10.26 1.98
N GLY A 39 -0.97 -11.51 1.67
CA GLY A 39 -1.67 -12.30 0.67
C GLY A 39 -3.06 -12.71 1.13
N GLY A 40 -4.04 -12.53 0.25
CA GLY A 40 -5.44 -12.88 0.51
C GLY A 40 -5.73 -14.39 0.43
N PHE A 41 -6.98 -14.78 0.12
CA PHE A 41 -7.34 -16.20 0.00
C PHE A 41 -6.87 -16.85 -1.32
N ARG A 42 -6.53 -16.04 -2.33
CA ARG A 42 -6.06 -16.50 -3.63
C ARG A 42 -4.68 -15.91 -3.93
N LYS A 43 -3.90 -16.61 -4.76
CA LYS A 43 -2.62 -16.10 -5.26
C LYS A 43 -2.86 -14.86 -6.11
N GLN A 44 -2.08 -13.80 -5.85
CA GLN A 44 -2.14 -12.54 -6.59
C GLN A 44 -0.75 -12.12 -7.00
N LYS A 45 -0.62 -11.46 -8.15
CA LYS A 45 0.65 -10.96 -8.66
C LYS A 45 0.71 -9.44 -8.50
N VAL A 46 1.68 -8.96 -7.73
CA VAL A 46 1.97 -7.53 -7.57
C VAL A 46 3.04 -7.14 -8.60
N LYS A 47 2.68 -6.19 -9.47
CA LYS A 47 3.57 -5.69 -10.54
C LYS A 47 4.36 -4.44 -10.15
N ARG A 48 3.79 -3.63 -9.27
CA ARG A 48 4.43 -2.43 -8.77
C ARG A 48 3.77 -2.00 -7.46
N LEU A 49 4.53 -1.29 -6.65
CA LEU A 49 4.04 -0.48 -5.55
C LEU A 49 4.31 0.98 -5.92
N GLU A 50 3.32 1.84 -5.74
CA GLU A 50 3.43 3.28 -5.94
C GLU A 50 2.99 4.01 -4.70
N CYS A 51 3.76 5.02 -4.31
CA CYS A 51 3.45 5.90 -3.21
C CYS A 51 3.43 7.33 -3.72
N ASP A 52 2.32 7.99 -3.42
CA ASP A 52 2.04 9.35 -3.82
C ASP A 52 1.97 10.22 -2.57
N LEU A 53 2.62 11.38 -2.62
CA LEU A 53 2.49 12.42 -1.62
C LEU A 53 1.30 13.31 -1.99
N ILE A 54 0.34 13.40 -1.08
CA ILE A 54 -0.92 14.12 -1.28
C ILE A 54 -1.09 15.13 -0.14
N ALA A 55 -1.33 16.39 -0.49
CA ALA A 55 -1.74 17.40 0.48
C ALA A 55 -3.27 17.37 0.62
N GLN A 56 -3.77 17.37 1.85
CA GLN A 56 -5.20 17.44 2.13
C GLN A 56 -5.57 18.81 2.71
N ASN A 57 -6.45 19.53 2.03
CA ASN A 57 -7.06 20.74 2.58
C ASN A 57 -8.37 20.36 3.28
N LYS A 58 -8.37 20.41 4.62
CA LYS A 58 -9.55 20.07 5.43
C LYS A 58 -10.71 21.05 5.26
N HIS A 59 -10.44 22.32 4.95
CA HIS A 59 -11.49 23.33 4.77
C HIS A 59 -12.26 23.11 3.47
N GLU A 60 -11.54 22.88 2.38
CA GLU A 60 -12.11 22.67 1.05
C GLU A 60 -12.50 21.21 0.79
N LYS A 61 -12.18 20.30 1.72
CA LYS A 61 -12.32 18.84 1.56
C LYS A 61 -11.70 18.34 0.25
N SER A 62 -10.58 18.95 -0.14
CA SER A 62 -9.89 18.70 -1.40
C SER A 62 -8.55 18.01 -1.14
N ASN A 63 -8.17 17.14 -2.07
CA ASN A 63 -6.88 16.47 -2.08
C ASN A 63 -6.11 16.95 -3.31
N GLN A 64 -4.88 17.40 -3.10
CA GLN A 64 -3.97 17.80 -4.16
C GLN A 64 -2.82 16.81 -4.23
N MET A 65 -2.65 16.16 -5.39
CA MET A 65 -1.46 15.38 -5.69
C MET A 65 -0.25 16.32 -5.73
N ILE A 66 0.78 16.02 -4.94
CA ILE A 66 2.05 16.74 -4.96
C ILE A 66 3.00 16.04 -5.93
N GLU A 67 3.33 14.78 -5.65
CA GLU A 67 4.21 13.97 -6.51
C GLU A 67 4.12 12.47 -6.19
N THR A 68 4.59 11.63 -7.12
CA THR A 68 4.84 10.21 -6.87
C THR A 68 6.25 10.05 -6.28
N VAL A 69 6.33 9.81 -4.98
CA VAL A 69 7.59 9.77 -4.21
C VAL A 69 8.35 8.46 -4.37
N LYS A 70 7.66 7.38 -4.73
CA LYS A 70 8.29 6.07 -4.91
C LYS A 70 7.51 5.19 -5.88
N THR A 71 8.23 4.61 -6.84
CA THR A 71 7.75 3.49 -7.65
C THR A 71 8.69 2.31 -7.45
N ILE A 72 8.18 1.19 -6.94
CA ILE A 72 8.90 -0.07 -6.82
C ILE A 72 8.34 -1.03 -7.85
N LEU A 73 9.05 -1.27 -8.94
CA LEU A 73 8.69 -2.28 -9.92
C LEU A 73 9.00 -3.66 -9.36
N MET A 74 8.04 -4.58 -9.43
CA MET A 74 8.21 -5.94 -8.94
C MET A 74 7.39 -6.93 -9.76
N SER A 75 7.64 -8.21 -9.59
CA SER A 75 6.86 -9.27 -10.25
C SER A 75 6.66 -10.39 -9.24
N ARG A 76 6.13 -10.01 -8.06
CA ARG A 76 6.00 -10.91 -6.92
C ARG A 76 4.62 -11.56 -6.90
N THR A 77 4.58 -12.87 -6.71
CA THR A 77 3.34 -13.58 -6.41
C THR A 77 3.19 -13.68 -4.90
N LEU A 78 2.12 -13.10 -4.37
CA LEU A 78 1.71 -13.27 -2.97
C LEU A 78 0.90 -14.55 -2.86
N ASN A 79 1.37 -15.49 -2.04
CA ASN A 79 0.63 -16.71 -1.72
C ASN A 79 -0.44 -16.44 -0.66
N ALA A 80 -1.37 -17.38 -0.50
CA ALA A 80 -2.43 -17.21 0.49
C ALA A 80 -1.85 -17.12 1.91
N LYS A 81 -2.22 -16.08 2.66
CA LYS A 81 -1.74 -15.78 4.03
C LYS A 81 -0.22 -15.47 4.14
N GLU A 82 0.49 -15.28 3.03
CA GLU A 82 1.88 -14.81 3.06
C GLU A 82 1.93 -13.38 3.57
N SER A 83 2.92 -13.05 4.41
CA SER A 83 3.21 -11.68 4.85
C SER A 83 4.65 -11.32 4.50
N THR A 84 4.86 -10.17 3.88
CA THR A 84 6.19 -9.66 3.56
C THR A 84 6.24 -8.15 3.73
N GLU A 85 7.43 -7.66 4.07
CA GLU A 85 7.69 -6.23 4.21
C GLU A 85 8.67 -5.80 3.13
N ILE A 86 8.40 -4.64 2.54
CA ILE A 86 9.27 -4.01 1.53
C ILE A 86 9.68 -2.64 2.08
N PRO A 87 10.96 -2.42 2.39
CA PRO A 87 11.43 -1.14 2.94
C PRO A 87 11.05 0.05 2.07
N PHE A 88 10.66 1.14 2.72
CA PHE A 88 10.30 2.41 2.12
C PHE A 88 11.17 3.54 2.69
N ASN A 89 11.58 4.44 1.80
CA ASN A 89 12.21 5.71 2.14
C ASN A 89 11.95 6.74 1.03
N TYR A 90 11.76 7.99 1.48
CA TYR A 90 11.63 9.21 0.70
C TYR A 90 12.37 10.34 1.43
#